data_AF-A0A0G4M231-F1
#
_entry.id   AF-A0A0G4M231-F1
#
_cell.length_a   1.000
_cell.length_b   1.000
_cell.length_c   1.000
_cell.angle_alpha   90.00
_cell.angle_beta   90.00
_cell.angle_gamma   90.00
#
_symmetry.space_group_name_H-M   'P 1'
#
loop_
_entity.id
_entity.type
_entity.pdbx_description
1 polymer ?
#
loop_
_entity_poly.entity_id
_entity_poly.type
_entity_poly.pdbx_seq_one_letter_code
_entity_poly.pdbx_strand_id
1 'polypeptide(L)'
;MKPKQNLESDNAGTSSKKRCGTCIDRHCLSEKMVTFSAQPLGLALQRIALSDGSSSSSALQRALLALSALYRHGHGLRAEEMKLSALQALSTSVSQATDVKSAVQHVAASMVLSVFETQQTAETTNQWLFYLRGATSIVRSHSTAAFCSITDGSSILEWVYYHGMLARFSLRHWRQPRQQANDGVAEYTTPTHNPWTTVDDTLLDRSAHYMKEGLRHNVMFEPLNVLSSVVAELLPRHDRAARTTQYRTRVRELGYQVRKMRISGDQITGDAVAKVRAAKAEAYRISTIIYMSRVTGEPVVPESDIPSLVERGLRMASLIGSCERPLPLLILGSEARADEARVRVLDLLGASNDRGRDRDLRSVRWLLHALWTQDDLASDEDREVDYLDKLSYVFSSSVLVPHFACRSALL
;
A
#
# COMPACT_ATOMS: atom_id res chain seq x y z
N MET A 1 30.86 -59.05 -49.49
CA MET A 1 31.51 -57.73 -49.27
C MET A 1 30.71 -56.98 -48.21
N LYS A 2 31.40 -56.55 -47.15
CA LYS A 2 31.14 -55.50 -46.12
C LYS A 2 29.75 -54.81 -46.01
N PRO A 3 29.39 -54.23 -44.84
CA PRO A 3 29.35 -54.79 -43.49
C PRO A 3 28.06 -54.36 -42.70
N LYS A 4 27.84 -54.96 -41.52
CA LYS A 4 26.85 -54.55 -40.51
C LYS A 4 27.41 -53.41 -39.64
N GLN A 5 26.58 -52.43 -39.26
CA GLN A 5 26.84 -51.48 -38.16
C GLN A 5 25.62 -51.37 -37.23
N ASN A 6 25.83 -51.84 -36.01
CA ASN A 6 25.40 -51.40 -34.68
C ASN A 6 24.09 -50.61 -34.49
N LEU A 7 23.14 -51.23 -33.79
CA LEU A 7 22.23 -50.56 -32.86
C LEU A 7 22.85 -50.63 -31.46
N GLU A 8 23.19 -49.49 -30.87
CA GLU A 8 23.38 -49.33 -29.42
C GLU A 8 22.09 -48.78 -28.83
N SER A 9 21.52 -49.52 -27.88
CA SER A 9 20.41 -49.12 -27.04
C SER A 9 20.97 -48.63 -25.70
N ASP A 10 21.01 -47.32 -25.51
CA ASP A 10 21.39 -46.73 -24.22
C ASP A 10 20.17 -46.50 -23.33
N ASN A 11 20.26 -47.12 -22.15
CA ASN A 11 19.24 -47.24 -21.14
C ASN A 11 19.47 -46.12 -20.10
N ALA A 12 18.74 -45.01 -20.19
CA ALA A 12 18.83 -43.91 -19.23
C ALA A 12 17.59 -43.86 -18.33
N GLY A 13 17.68 -44.51 -17.17
CA GLY A 13 16.70 -44.41 -16.09
C GLY A 13 16.66 -42.99 -15.52
N THR A 14 15.64 -42.21 -15.87
CA THR A 14 15.35 -40.92 -15.24
C THR A 14 14.65 -41.13 -13.89
N SER A 15 15.44 -41.15 -12.82
CA SER A 15 14.95 -40.96 -11.45
C SER A 15 14.36 -39.54 -11.30
N SER A 16 13.03 -39.43 -11.36
CA SER A 16 12.29 -38.22 -10.98
C SER A 16 12.45 -37.97 -9.47
N LYS A 17 13.42 -37.12 -9.09
CA LYS A 17 13.50 -36.57 -7.74
C LYS A 17 12.29 -35.65 -7.52
N LYS A 18 11.27 -36.14 -6.83
CA LYS A 18 10.19 -35.34 -6.25
C LYS A 18 10.81 -34.23 -5.39
N ARG A 19 10.79 -32.98 -5.85
CA ARG A 19 11.18 -31.83 -5.04
C ARG A 19 10.14 -31.61 -3.94
N CYS A 20 10.59 -31.51 -2.69
CA CYS A 20 9.76 -31.21 -1.54
C CYS A 20 9.15 -29.80 -1.67
N GLY A 21 7.89 -29.61 -1.24
CA GLY A 21 7.18 -28.33 -1.33
C GLY A 21 7.94 -27.16 -0.68
N THR A 22 8.65 -27.42 0.41
CA THR A 22 9.48 -26.43 1.12
C THR A 22 10.67 -25.90 0.33
N CYS A 23 11.16 -26.62 -0.69
CA CYS A 23 12.29 -26.19 -1.51
C CYS A 23 11.86 -25.29 -2.69
N ILE A 24 10.59 -25.40 -3.12
CA ILE A 24 10.02 -24.55 -4.18
C ILE A 24 9.57 -23.20 -3.60
N ASP A 25 9.10 -23.18 -2.36
CA ASP A 25 8.67 -21.96 -1.66
C ASP A 25 9.83 -20.97 -1.40
N ARG A 26 11.06 -21.47 -1.16
CA ARG A 26 12.24 -20.63 -0.85
C ARG A 26 12.68 -19.70 -1.99
N HIS A 27 12.63 -20.17 -3.24
CA HIS A 27 13.11 -19.39 -4.40
C HIS A 27 12.05 -18.41 -4.94
N CYS A 28 10.76 -18.71 -4.76
CA CYS A 28 9.65 -17.90 -5.25
C CYS A 28 9.41 -16.64 -4.38
N LEU A 29 9.56 -16.76 -3.06
CA LEU A 29 9.35 -15.66 -2.10
C LEU A 29 10.46 -14.57 -2.16
N SER A 30 11.71 -14.94 -2.50
CA SER A 30 12.87 -14.04 -2.42
C SER A 30 12.95 -13.01 -3.55
N GLU A 31 12.49 -13.35 -4.75
CA GLU A 31 12.60 -12.49 -5.94
C GLU A 31 11.39 -11.54 -6.13
N LYS A 32 10.28 -11.74 -5.39
CA LYS A 32 8.96 -11.26 -5.83
C LYS A 32 8.13 -10.49 -4.78
N MET A 33 8.56 -10.43 -3.52
CA MET A 33 8.03 -9.44 -2.58
C MET A 33 8.76 -8.12 -2.80
N VAL A 34 8.08 -7.19 -3.47
CA VAL A 34 8.67 -5.93 -3.94
C VAL A 34 9.23 -5.11 -2.79
N THR A 35 10.43 -4.59 -3.04
CA THR A 35 11.23 -3.80 -2.11
C THR A 35 10.72 -2.37 -2.06
N PHE A 36 10.09 -2.01 -0.95
CA PHE A 36 9.56 -0.68 -0.76
C PHE A 36 10.66 0.40 -0.63
N SER A 37 11.76 0.11 0.07
CA SER A 37 12.89 1.03 0.34
C SER A 37 14.22 0.70 -0.36
N ALA A 38 14.19 -0.24 -1.32
CA ALA A 38 15.34 -0.92 -1.92
C ALA A 38 15.99 -2.05 -1.09
N GLN A 39 15.51 -2.30 0.13
CA GLN A 39 15.89 -3.50 0.88
C GLN A 39 15.02 -4.69 0.44
N PRO A 40 15.59 -5.89 0.23
CA PRO A 40 14.88 -7.08 -0.22
C PRO A 40 13.93 -7.61 0.86
N LEU A 41 12.74 -7.01 0.98
CA LEU A 41 11.73 -7.36 1.99
C LEU A 41 11.43 -8.86 2.02
N GLY A 42 11.35 -9.51 0.85
CA GLY A 42 11.21 -10.96 0.77
C GLY A 42 12.34 -11.73 1.46
N LEU A 43 13.60 -11.33 1.22
CA LEU A 43 14.77 -11.94 1.89
C LEU A 43 14.80 -11.62 3.39
N ALA A 44 14.42 -10.40 3.79
CA ALA A 44 14.28 -10.02 5.19
C ALA A 44 13.25 -10.92 5.89
N LEU A 45 12.06 -11.08 5.32
CA LEU A 45 11.00 -11.94 5.86
C LEU A 45 11.45 -13.40 5.95
N GLN A 46 12.19 -13.91 4.95
CA GLN A 46 12.76 -15.26 5.00
C GLN A 46 13.78 -15.41 6.13
N ARG A 47 14.70 -14.45 6.31
CA ARG A 47 15.68 -14.47 7.40
C ARG A 47 15.01 -14.41 8.76
N ILE A 48 14.01 -13.55 8.93
CA ILE A 48 13.24 -13.43 10.18
C ILE A 48 12.49 -14.74 10.46
N ALA A 49 11.82 -15.32 9.46
CA ALA A 49 11.04 -16.55 9.61
C ALA A 49 11.90 -17.78 9.96
N LEU A 50 13.16 -17.78 9.54
CA LEU A 50 14.11 -18.87 9.75
C LEU A 50 15.13 -18.56 10.86
N SER A 51 14.96 -17.45 11.58
CA SER A 51 15.95 -16.95 12.54
C SER A 51 16.07 -17.80 13.81
N ASP A 52 15.02 -18.54 14.17
CA ASP A 52 14.98 -19.47 15.29
C ASP A 52 13.78 -20.43 15.14
N GLY A 53 13.58 -21.32 16.12
CA GLY A 53 12.41 -22.21 16.20
C GLY A 53 11.35 -21.75 17.21
N SER A 54 11.32 -20.46 17.56
CA SER A 54 10.33 -19.90 18.50
C SER A 54 8.90 -19.93 17.93
N SER A 55 7.91 -19.76 18.81
CA SER A 55 6.52 -19.57 18.40
C SER A 55 6.35 -18.31 17.51
N SER A 56 7.11 -17.26 17.78
CA SER A 56 7.13 -16.00 17.01
C SER A 56 7.60 -16.18 15.57
N SER A 57 8.74 -16.84 15.34
CA SER A 57 9.25 -17.12 13.98
C SER A 57 8.38 -18.14 13.24
N SER A 58 7.88 -19.16 13.96
CA SER A 58 6.92 -20.13 13.44
C SER A 58 5.63 -19.47 12.96
N ALA A 59 5.14 -18.44 13.66
CA ALA A 59 3.99 -17.67 13.24
C ALA A 59 4.23 -16.99 11.88
N LEU A 60 5.38 -16.32 11.72
CA LEU A 60 5.73 -15.69 10.44
C LEU A 60 5.88 -16.74 9.32
N GLN A 61 6.53 -17.87 9.60
CA GLN A 61 6.67 -18.95 8.63
C GLN A 61 5.30 -19.45 8.13
N ARG A 62 4.35 -19.68 9.05
CA ARG A 62 3.00 -20.14 8.71
C ARG A 62 2.21 -19.07 7.97
N ALA A 63 2.36 -17.80 8.32
CA ALA A 63 1.75 -16.69 7.59
C ALA A 63 2.28 -16.61 6.15
N LEU A 64 3.60 -16.79 5.94
CA LEU A 64 4.20 -16.84 4.60
C LEU A 64 3.70 -18.06 3.80
N LEU A 65 3.54 -19.22 4.43
CA LEU A 65 2.96 -20.41 3.80
C LEU A 65 1.49 -20.19 3.44
N ALA A 66 0.72 -19.53 4.30
CA ALA A 66 -0.67 -19.16 4.01
C ALA A 66 -0.77 -18.28 2.77
N LEU A 67 0.05 -17.22 2.74
CA LEU A 67 0.11 -16.29 1.62
C LEU A 67 0.56 -17.00 0.33
N SER A 68 1.59 -17.84 0.40
CA SER A 68 2.08 -18.62 -0.74
C SER A 68 1.02 -19.59 -1.28
N ALA A 69 0.30 -20.28 -0.38
CA ALA A 69 -0.80 -21.17 -0.75
C ALA A 69 -1.93 -20.40 -1.43
N LEU A 70 -2.27 -19.20 -0.93
CA LEU A 70 -3.30 -18.34 -1.51
C LEU A 70 -2.93 -17.88 -2.93
N TYR A 71 -1.68 -17.49 -3.18
CA TYR A 71 -1.25 -17.12 -4.53
C TYR A 71 -1.22 -18.30 -5.48
N ARG A 72 -0.68 -19.45 -5.03
CA ARG A 72 -0.49 -20.61 -5.88
C ARG A 72 -1.80 -21.34 -6.22
N HIS A 73 -2.68 -21.48 -5.24
CA HIS A 73 -3.88 -22.30 -5.36
C HIS A 73 -5.17 -21.48 -5.35
N GLY A 74 -5.07 -20.16 -5.20
CA GLY A 74 -6.23 -19.33 -4.95
C GLY A 74 -6.84 -19.59 -3.58
N HIS A 75 -8.09 -19.20 -3.43
CA HIS A 75 -8.86 -19.42 -2.21
C HIS A 75 -9.07 -20.91 -1.96
N GLY A 76 -8.69 -21.38 -0.77
CA GLY A 76 -8.89 -22.77 -0.41
C GLY A 76 -8.59 -23.05 1.05
N LEU A 77 -9.09 -24.19 1.52
CA LEU A 77 -8.95 -24.68 2.90
C LEU A 77 -7.49 -24.61 3.38
N ARG A 78 -6.54 -24.93 2.51
CA ARG A 78 -5.12 -24.98 2.85
C ARG A 78 -4.53 -23.62 3.24
N ALA A 79 -4.96 -22.54 2.58
CA ALA A 79 -4.50 -21.20 2.87
C ALA A 79 -5.06 -20.73 4.23
N GLU A 80 -6.34 -21.01 4.49
CA GLU A 80 -7.01 -20.70 5.76
C GLU A 80 -6.45 -21.52 6.93
N GLU A 81 -6.16 -22.81 6.75
CA GLU A 81 -5.51 -23.65 7.76
C GLU A 81 -4.16 -23.06 8.20
N MET A 82 -3.36 -22.59 7.23
CA MET A 82 -2.06 -21.98 7.51
C MET A 82 -2.21 -20.62 8.21
N LYS A 83 -3.20 -19.81 7.84
CA LYS A 83 -3.56 -18.57 8.55
C LYS A 83 -3.94 -18.88 10.00
N LEU A 84 -4.84 -19.84 10.24
CA LEU A 84 -5.23 -20.24 11.59
C LEU A 84 -4.04 -20.73 12.41
N SER A 85 -3.17 -21.54 11.80
CA SER A 85 -1.95 -22.02 12.46
C SER A 85 -0.95 -20.91 12.80
N ALA A 86 -0.89 -19.85 11.97
CA ALA A 86 -0.10 -18.65 12.25
C ALA A 86 -0.68 -17.87 13.44
N LEU A 87 -2.02 -17.70 13.50
CA LEU A 87 -2.70 -17.03 14.61
C LEU A 87 -2.52 -17.79 15.94
N GLN A 88 -2.60 -19.12 15.91
CA GLN A 88 -2.32 -19.95 17.09
C GLN A 88 -0.88 -19.76 17.59
N ALA A 89 0.11 -19.72 16.68
CA ALA A 89 1.50 -19.47 17.05
C ALA A 89 1.71 -18.07 17.63
N LEU A 90 1.09 -17.04 17.05
CA LEU A 90 1.10 -15.68 17.63
C LEU A 90 0.51 -15.69 19.03
N SER A 91 -0.66 -16.30 19.22
CA SER A 91 -1.33 -16.39 20.51
C SER A 91 -0.46 -17.08 21.56
N THR A 92 0.16 -18.21 21.21
CA THR A 92 1.09 -18.91 22.12
C THR A 92 2.30 -18.05 22.48
N SER A 93 2.81 -17.29 21.52
CA SER A 93 3.97 -16.44 21.75
C SER A 93 3.67 -15.21 22.61
N VAL A 94 2.48 -14.62 22.48
CA VAL A 94 2.06 -13.43 23.26
C VAL A 94 1.91 -13.77 24.75
N SER A 95 1.66 -15.03 25.11
CA SER A 95 1.66 -15.49 26.50
C SER A 95 3.05 -15.44 27.17
N GLN A 96 4.11 -15.17 26.41
CA GLN A 96 5.48 -15.00 26.90
C GLN A 96 5.88 -13.52 26.83
N ALA A 97 6.77 -13.08 27.73
CA ALA A 97 7.32 -11.72 27.66
C ALA A 97 7.95 -11.50 26.28
N THR A 98 7.43 -10.51 25.54
CA THR A 98 7.87 -10.25 24.17
C THR A 98 9.16 -9.44 24.22
N ASP A 99 10.26 -10.03 23.80
CA ASP A 99 11.50 -9.30 23.56
C ASP A 99 11.44 -8.58 22.21
N VAL A 100 12.40 -7.67 21.95
CA VAL A 100 12.40 -6.87 20.71
C VAL A 100 12.48 -7.75 19.46
N LYS A 101 13.19 -8.88 19.53
CA LYS A 101 13.29 -9.83 18.41
C LYS A 101 11.93 -10.48 18.12
N SER A 102 11.24 -10.99 19.15
CA SER A 102 9.88 -11.52 19.00
C SER A 102 8.90 -10.47 18.52
N ALA A 103 9.04 -9.22 18.98
CA ALA A 103 8.21 -8.11 18.51
C ALA A 103 8.37 -7.88 16.99
N VAL A 104 9.60 -7.88 16.46
CA VAL A 104 9.85 -7.77 15.01
C VAL A 104 9.21 -8.94 14.26
N GLN A 105 9.34 -10.17 14.77
CA GLN A 105 8.72 -11.37 14.18
C GLN A 105 7.18 -11.29 14.19
N HIS A 106 6.57 -10.81 15.29
CA HIS A 106 5.12 -10.63 15.40
C HIS A 106 4.60 -9.55 14.45
N VAL A 107 5.32 -8.43 14.33
CA VAL A 107 4.98 -7.36 13.38
C VAL A 107 5.07 -7.88 11.95
N ALA A 108 6.14 -8.59 11.59
CA ALA A 108 6.29 -9.19 10.28
C ALA A 108 5.15 -10.18 9.96
N ALA A 109 4.82 -11.07 10.90
CA ALA A 109 3.73 -12.04 10.73
C ALA A 109 2.38 -11.33 10.56
N SER A 110 2.11 -10.31 11.37
CA SER A 110 0.91 -9.48 11.27
C SER A 110 0.82 -8.78 9.91
N MET A 111 1.92 -8.22 9.40
CA MET A 111 1.93 -7.59 8.08
C MET A 111 1.68 -8.58 6.94
N VAL A 112 2.24 -9.80 7.01
CA VAL A 112 1.95 -10.86 6.04
C VAL A 112 0.48 -11.27 6.08
N LEU A 113 -0.12 -11.40 7.28
CA LEU A 113 -1.55 -11.66 7.44
C LEU A 113 -2.41 -10.49 6.92
N SER A 114 -1.97 -9.24 7.12
CA SER A 114 -2.63 -8.07 6.53
C SER A 114 -2.67 -8.16 5.00
N VAL A 115 -1.55 -8.50 4.36
CA VAL A 115 -1.50 -8.70 2.90
C VAL A 115 -2.35 -9.90 2.47
N PHE A 116 -2.36 -10.99 3.23
CA PHE A 116 -3.22 -12.16 2.99
C PHE A 116 -4.70 -11.77 2.91
N GLU A 117 -5.19 -10.97 3.85
CA GLU A 117 -6.58 -10.48 3.83
C GLU A 117 -6.85 -9.59 2.62
N THR A 118 -5.92 -8.72 2.26
CA THR A 118 -6.11 -7.86 1.07
C THR A 118 -6.17 -8.65 -0.23
N GLN A 119 -5.61 -9.86 -0.27
CA GLN A 119 -5.72 -10.74 -1.44
C GLN A 119 -7.10 -11.35 -1.59
N GLN A 120 -7.87 -11.44 -0.51
CA GLN A 120 -9.12 -12.16 -0.57
C GLN A 120 -10.14 -11.40 -1.41
N THR A 121 -10.64 -12.06 -2.47
CA THR A 121 -11.69 -11.53 -3.35
C THR A 121 -13.10 -11.92 -2.89
N ALA A 122 -13.21 -12.80 -1.90
CA ALA A 122 -14.47 -13.06 -1.20
C ALA A 122 -14.75 -11.94 -0.20
N GLU A 123 -16.01 -11.77 0.16
CA GLU A 123 -16.62 -10.78 1.06
C GLU A 123 -16.04 -10.80 2.48
N THR A 124 -14.73 -10.71 2.64
CA THR A 124 -14.08 -10.66 3.93
C THR A 124 -14.09 -9.21 4.38
N THR A 125 -14.58 -9.06 5.61
CA THR A 125 -14.48 -7.90 6.48
C THR A 125 -13.15 -7.14 6.32
N ASN A 126 -13.08 -5.87 6.70
CA ASN A 126 -11.84 -5.05 6.70
C ASN A 126 -10.74 -5.56 7.68
N GLN A 127 -10.51 -6.88 7.77
CA GLN A 127 -9.63 -7.59 8.69
C GLN A 127 -8.15 -7.24 8.51
N TRP A 128 -7.75 -6.88 7.28
CA TRP A 128 -6.40 -6.39 7.02
C TRP A 128 -6.02 -5.19 7.92
N LEU A 129 -7.00 -4.35 8.29
CA LEU A 129 -6.80 -3.23 9.21
C LEU A 129 -6.49 -3.70 10.64
N PHE A 130 -7.08 -4.82 11.11
CA PHE A 130 -6.77 -5.34 12.44
C PHE A 130 -5.33 -5.79 12.54
N TYR A 131 -4.84 -6.49 11.53
CA TYR A 131 -3.45 -6.93 11.47
C TYR A 131 -2.47 -5.75 11.38
N LEU A 132 -2.78 -4.74 10.57
CA LEU A 132 -1.99 -3.52 10.46
C LEU A 132 -1.96 -2.74 11.79
N ARG A 133 -3.10 -2.65 12.50
CA ARG A 133 -3.16 -2.01 13.83
C ARG A 133 -2.41 -2.81 14.88
N GLY A 134 -2.53 -4.13 14.87
CA GLY A 134 -1.77 -5.02 15.75
C GLY A 134 -0.27 -4.81 15.59
N ALA A 135 0.22 -4.85 14.35
CA ALA A 135 1.60 -4.52 14.01
C ALA A 135 2.02 -3.15 14.55
N THR A 136 1.19 -2.13 14.30
CA THR A 136 1.44 -0.75 14.71
C THR A 136 1.49 -0.59 16.25
N SER A 137 0.62 -1.29 16.97
CA SER A 137 0.58 -1.31 18.44
C SER A 137 1.84 -1.92 19.03
N ILE A 138 2.34 -3.01 18.44
CA ILE A 138 3.58 -3.67 18.87
C ILE A 138 4.80 -2.79 18.63
N VAL A 139 4.87 -2.08 17.49
CA VAL A 139 5.95 -1.10 17.24
C VAL A 139 5.99 -0.03 18.32
N ARG A 140 4.81 0.47 18.73
CA ARG A 140 4.70 1.49 19.79
C ARG A 140 5.15 0.99 21.16
N SER A 141 5.00 -0.30 21.47
CA SER A 141 5.36 -0.84 22.78
C SER A 141 6.87 -1.07 22.98
N HIS A 142 7.66 -1.18 21.90
CA HIS A 142 9.11 -1.48 21.98
C HIS A 142 10.03 -0.37 21.46
N SER A 143 9.48 0.62 20.75
CA SER A 143 10.15 1.74 20.07
C SER A 143 10.77 1.50 18.71
N THR A 144 10.77 2.56 17.88
CA THR A 144 11.38 2.53 16.53
C THR A 144 12.88 2.27 16.59
N ALA A 145 13.59 2.85 17.56
CA ALA A 145 15.02 2.64 17.74
C ALA A 145 15.35 1.18 18.08
N ALA A 146 14.53 0.53 18.92
CA ALA A 146 14.68 -0.89 19.21
C ALA A 146 14.42 -1.76 17.98
N PHE A 147 13.41 -1.43 17.17
CA PHE A 147 13.19 -2.14 15.90
C PHE A 147 14.40 -1.99 14.96
N CYS A 148 14.98 -0.80 14.85
CA CYS A 148 16.16 -0.56 14.02
C CYS A 148 17.44 -1.25 14.54
N SER A 149 17.50 -1.67 15.80
CA SER A 149 18.66 -2.41 16.32
C SER A 149 18.65 -3.90 15.94
N ILE A 150 17.49 -4.43 15.55
CA ILE A 150 17.35 -5.80 15.05
C ILE A 150 17.64 -5.85 13.55
N THR A 151 18.42 -6.85 13.11
CA THR A 151 18.65 -7.12 11.69
C THR A 151 17.31 -7.24 10.95
N ASP A 152 17.19 -6.56 9.81
CA ASP A 152 15.96 -6.48 9.00
C ASP A 152 14.76 -5.74 9.66
N GLY A 153 14.87 -5.32 10.92
CA GLY A 153 13.79 -4.62 11.63
C GLY A 153 13.43 -3.27 11.02
N SER A 154 14.40 -2.56 10.43
CA SER A 154 14.14 -1.32 9.70
C SER A 154 13.23 -1.55 8.48
N SER A 155 13.45 -2.63 7.72
CA SER A 155 12.63 -2.95 6.54
C SER A 155 11.19 -3.23 6.93
N ILE A 156 11.00 -3.91 8.07
CA ILE A 156 9.67 -4.19 8.62
C ILE A 156 9.00 -2.90 9.09
N LEU A 157 9.73 -2.01 9.76
CA LEU A 157 9.20 -0.71 10.19
C LEU A 157 8.77 0.15 9.00
N GLU A 158 9.59 0.22 7.96
CA GLU A 158 9.28 0.90 6.70
C GLU A 158 8.01 0.34 6.05
N TRP A 159 7.86 -0.99 6.07
CA TRP A 159 6.69 -1.67 5.52
C TRP A 159 5.40 -1.35 6.28
N VAL A 160 5.44 -1.40 7.62
CA VAL A 160 4.30 -1.01 8.47
C VAL A 160 3.93 0.45 8.24
N TYR A 161 4.93 1.33 8.22
CA TYR A 161 4.72 2.76 8.02
C TYR A 161 4.03 3.05 6.69
N TYR A 162 4.48 2.41 5.61
CA TYR A 162 3.86 2.55 4.29
C TYR A 162 2.39 2.15 4.25
N HIS A 163 2.09 0.94 4.75
CA HIS A 163 0.71 0.45 4.75
C HIS A 163 -0.17 1.31 5.65
N GLY A 164 0.34 1.74 6.81
CA GLY A 164 -0.33 2.69 7.69
C GLY A 164 -0.68 3.99 6.97
N MET A 165 0.27 4.52 6.19
CA MET A 165 0.10 5.74 5.41
C MET A 165 -0.99 5.62 4.35
N LEU A 166 -0.99 4.53 3.60
CA LEU A 166 -1.99 4.29 2.57
C LEU A 166 -3.38 4.00 3.16
N ALA A 167 -3.43 3.24 4.26
CA ALA A 167 -4.67 2.98 4.99
C ALA A 167 -5.31 4.27 5.49
N ARG A 168 -4.49 5.20 6.01
CA ARG A 168 -4.94 6.52 6.45
C ARG A 168 -5.59 7.31 5.33
N PHE A 169 -5.01 7.30 4.13
CA PHE A 169 -5.61 7.94 2.96
C PHE A 169 -6.98 7.31 2.65
N SER A 170 -7.07 5.99 2.61
CA SER A 170 -8.33 5.29 2.35
C SER A 170 -9.41 5.60 3.38
N LEU A 171 -9.07 5.53 4.67
CA LEU A 171 -10.00 5.77 5.78
C LEU A 171 -10.47 7.22 5.83
N ARG A 172 -9.65 8.19 5.40
CA ARG A 172 -10.05 9.60 5.30
C ARG A 172 -11.25 9.80 4.35
N HIS A 173 -11.30 9.03 3.27
CA HIS A 173 -12.31 9.16 2.23
C HIS A 173 -13.42 8.11 2.32
N TRP A 174 -13.15 6.93 2.85
CA TRP A 174 -14.14 5.88 2.97
C TRP A 174 -15.06 6.13 4.16
N ARG A 175 -16.35 6.40 3.89
CA ARG A 175 -17.43 6.50 4.87
C ARG A 175 -18.39 5.35 4.62
N GLN A 176 -18.71 4.56 5.64
CA GLN A 176 -19.65 3.46 5.41
C GLN A 176 -21.06 4.03 5.07
N PRO A 177 -21.75 3.49 4.05
CA PRO A 177 -23.12 3.91 3.74
C PRO A 177 -24.04 3.66 4.94
N ARG A 178 -24.83 4.68 5.32
CA ARG A 178 -25.83 4.56 6.38
C ARG A 178 -26.85 3.50 5.96
N GLN A 179 -26.94 2.40 6.71
CA GLN A 179 -28.06 1.47 6.58
C GLN A 179 -29.33 2.22 7.02
N GLN A 180 -30.05 2.76 6.04
CA GLN A 180 -31.42 3.30 6.10
C GLN A 180 -31.81 3.99 7.41
N ALA A 181 -31.66 5.32 7.46
CA ALA A 181 -32.66 6.12 8.15
C ALA A 181 -33.81 6.30 7.15
N ASN A 182 -35.01 5.88 7.51
CA ASN A 182 -36.24 6.29 6.84
C ASN A 182 -36.29 7.82 6.87
N ASP A 183 -35.90 8.45 5.77
CA ASP A 183 -36.48 9.66 5.20
C ASP A 183 -35.58 10.12 4.05
N GLY A 184 -36.21 10.43 2.91
CA GLY A 184 -35.55 10.62 1.63
C GLY A 184 -34.69 11.87 1.58
N VAL A 185 -33.42 11.75 1.97
CA VAL A 185 -32.21 12.30 1.32
C VAL A 185 -31.05 11.54 1.97
N ALA A 186 -30.24 10.84 1.18
CA ALA A 186 -29.04 10.16 1.69
C ALA A 186 -28.00 11.21 2.14
N GLU A 187 -28.07 11.64 3.40
CA GLU A 187 -27.05 12.51 4.00
C GLU A 187 -25.79 11.69 4.31
N TYR A 188 -24.76 11.83 3.47
CA TYR A 188 -23.42 11.22 3.65
C TYR A 188 -22.56 11.90 4.73
N THR A 189 -23.18 12.60 5.68
CA THR A 189 -22.53 13.64 6.50
C THR A 189 -21.96 13.16 7.83
N THR A 190 -22.16 11.91 8.25
CA THR A 190 -21.58 11.41 9.51
C THR A 190 -20.87 10.06 9.35
N PRO A 191 -19.63 9.90 9.85
CA PRO A 191 -18.96 8.60 9.91
C PRO A 191 -19.83 7.62 10.67
N THR A 192 -20.37 6.61 9.99
CA THR A 192 -21.24 5.63 10.65
C THR A 192 -20.42 4.70 11.52
N HIS A 193 -20.82 4.61 12.78
CA HIS A 193 -20.21 3.78 13.82
C HIS A 193 -20.46 2.29 13.55
N ASN A 194 -19.54 1.60 12.88
CA ASN A 194 -19.52 0.14 12.85
C ASN A 194 -18.54 -0.36 13.93
N PRO A 195 -18.97 -1.22 14.88
CA PRO A 195 -18.11 -1.78 15.93
C PRO A 195 -16.83 -2.46 15.40
N TRP A 196 -16.88 -3.01 14.18
CA TRP A 196 -15.78 -3.68 13.48
C TRP A 196 -14.91 -2.73 12.65
N THR A 197 -15.39 -1.52 12.37
CA THR A 197 -14.60 -0.40 11.82
C THR A 197 -14.61 0.79 12.78
N THR A 198 -14.69 0.54 14.10
CA THR A 198 -14.25 1.47 15.14
C THR A 198 -12.73 1.53 15.00
N VAL A 199 -12.31 2.08 13.87
CA VAL A 199 -10.97 2.53 13.66
C VAL A 199 -10.90 3.68 14.62
N ASP A 200 -10.20 3.48 15.72
CA ASP A 200 -9.62 4.63 16.37
C ASP A 200 -8.64 5.21 15.33
N ASP A 201 -9.13 6.08 14.44
CA ASP A 201 -8.32 6.80 13.47
C ASP A 201 -7.15 7.46 14.21
N THR A 202 -7.37 7.83 15.49
CA THR A 202 -6.31 8.37 16.36
C THR A 202 -5.16 7.38 16.59
N LEU A 203 -5.36 6.05 16.53
CA LEU A 203 -4.26 5.09 16.63
C LEU A 203 -3.38 5.09 15.39
N LEU A 204 -3.95 5.02 14.19
CA LEU A 204 -3.15 5.12 12.95
C LEU A 204 -2.48 6.49 12.87
N ASP A 205 -3.17 7.53 13.32
CA ASP A 205 -2.67 8.90 13.32
C ASP A 205 -1.48 9.11 14.26
N ARG A 206 -1.65 8.70 15.51
CA ARG A 206 -0.61 8.77 16.54
C ARG A 206 0.59 7.91 16.15
N SER A 207 0.35 6.81 15.44
CA SER A 207 1.41 5.90 15.03
C SER A 207 2.17 6.38 13.81
N ALA A 208 1.51 7.05 12.87
CA ALA A 208 2.18 7.73 11.77
C ALA A 208 3.13 8.81 12.30
N HIS A 209 2.68 9.62 13.27
CA HIS A 209 3.56 10.59 13.94
C HIS A 209 4.71 9.90 14.68
N TYR A 210 4.44 8.80 15.37
CA TYR A 210 5.45 8.07 16.12
C TYR A 210 6.55 7.49 15.23
N MET A 211 6.17 6.83 14.14
CA MET A 211 7.09 6.16 13.23
C MET A 211 7.87 7.14 12.34
N LYS A 212 7.30 8.33 12.06
CA LYS A 212 7.97 9.41 11.32
C LYS A 212 9.37 9.69 11.88
N GLU A 213 9.53 9.73 13.20
CA GLU A 213 10.82 9.99 13.86
C GLU A 213 11.90 8.96 13.52
N GLY A 214 11.51 7.67 13.48
CA GLY A 214 12.44 6.58 13.18
C GLY A 214 12.87 6.53 11.71
N LEU A 215 12.09 7.12 10.81
CA LEU A 215 12.28 7.05 9.35
C LEU A 215 12.74 8.36 8.72
N ARG A 216 13.08 9.39 9.52
CA ARG A 216 13.48 10.73 9.05
C ARG A 216 14.66 10.73 8.07
N HIS A 217 15.52 9.72 8.10
CA HIS A 217 16.71 9.62 7.25
C HIS A 217 16.44 9.07 5.85
N ASN A 218 15.24 8.53 5.60
CA ASN A 218 14.91 7.94 4.31
C ASN A 218 14.09 8.93 3.47
N VAL A 219 14.75 9.54 2.48
CA VAL A 219 14.23 10.57 1.57
C VAL A 219 12.94 10.15 0.86
N MET A 220 12.72 8.85 0.64
CA MET A 220 11.49 8.36 0.01
C MET A 220 10.24 8.66 0.85
N PHE A 221 10.38 8.70 2.17
CA PHE A 221 9.25 8.96 3.06
C PHE A 221 8.97 10.43 3.29
N GLU A 222 9.87 11.33 2.92
CA GLU A 222 9.66 12.76 3.16
C GLU A 222 8.35 13.28 2.52
N PRO A 223 8.06 12.97 1.24
CA PRO A 223 6.81 13.37 0.63
C PRO A 223 5.58 12.63 1.17
N LEU A 224 5.75 11.36 1.56
CA LEU A 224 4.71 10.56 2.22
C LEU A 224 4.36 11.11 3.62
N ASN A 225 5.34 11.62 4.37
CA ASN A 225 5.15 12.26 5.66
C ASN A 225 4.29 13.51 5.51
N VAL A 226 4.55 14.32 4.48
CA VAL A 226 3.72 15.51 4.21
C VAL A 226 2.33 15.09 3.76
N LEU A 227 2.21 14.09 2.89
CA LEU A 227 0.91 13.53 2.52
C LEU A 227 0.12 13.07 3.76
N SER A 228 0.80 12.44 4.73
CA SER A 228 0.18 12.06 6.01
C SER A 228 -0.42 13.23 6.74
N SER A 229 0.39 14.27 6.96
CA SER A 229 -0.05 15.48 7.64
C SER A 229 -1.18 16.15 6.89
N VAL A 230 -1.11 16.16 5.56
CA VAL A 230 -2.16 16.70 4.69
C VAL A 230 -3.47 15.92 4.84
N VAL A 231 -3.44 14.59 4.77
CA VAL A 231 -4.61 13.72 4.97
C VAL A 231 -5.19 13.87 6.37
N ALA A 232 -4.33 14.12 7.38
CA ALA A 232 -4.70 14.29 8.77
C ALA A 232 -5.38 15.61 9.09
N GLU A 233 -4.80 16.69 8.59
CA GLU A 233 -5.04 18.03 9.10
C GLU A 233 -5.94 18.83 8.16
N LEU A 234 -5.98 18.50 6.87
CA LEU A 234 -6.72 19.30 5.90
C LEU A 234 -8.22 19.02 5.93
N LEU A 235 -8.97 20.12 5.96
CA LEU A 235 -10.41 20.18 6.01
C LEU A 235 -10.97 20.60 4.65
N PRO A 236 -12.22 20.22 4.33
CA PRO A 236 -12.92 20.72 3.16
C PRO A 236 -12.97 22.24 3.12
N ARG A 237 -12.99 22.82 1.91
CA ARG A 237 -12.98 24.28 1.69
C ARG A 237 -14.12 24.99 2.42
N HIS A 238 -15.25 24.30 2.56
CA HIS A 238 -16.47 24.80 3.15
C HIS A 238 -16.46 24.77 4.69
N ASP A 239 -15.48 24.10 5.31
CA ASP A 239 -15.38 24.00 6.77
C ASP A 239 -15.07 25.36 7.42
N ARG A 240 -15.76 25.68 8.51
CA ARG A 240 -15.55 26.94 9.25
C ARG A 240 -14.13 27.00 9.83
N ALA A 241 -13.58 25.87 10.28
CA ALA A 241 -12.23 25.81 10.83
C ALA A 241 -11.15 26.05 9.76
N ALA A 242 -11.46 25.78 8.48
CA ALA A 242 -10.57 26.09 7.35
C ALA A 242 -10.37 27.60 7.14
N ARG A 243 -11.20 28.46 7.75
CA ARG A 243 -11.08 29.93 7.67
C ARG A 243 -10.15 30.52 8.73
N THR A 244 -9.66 29.72 9.67
CA THR A 244 -8.79 30.20 10.75
C THR A 244 -7.39 30.53 10.23
N THR A 245 -6.77 31.57 10.80
CA THR A 245 -5.39 31.95 10.46
C THR A 245 -4.40 30.84 10.78
N GLN A 246 -4.62 30.09 11.86
CA GLN A 246 -3.80 28.95 12.26
C GLN A 246 -3.80 27.86 11.18
N TYR A 247 -4.99 27.48 10.69
CA TYR A 247 -5.12 26.51 9.61
C TYR A 247 -4.41 26.98 8.34
N ARG A 248 -4.65 28.22 7.89
CA ARG A 248 -4.00 28.77 6.68
C ARG A 248 -2.48 28.85 6.81
N THR A 249 -1.96 29.18 7.98
CA THR A 249 -0.51 29.15 8.24
C THR A 249 0.02 27.72 8.12
N ARG A 250 -0.70 26.74 8.66
CA ARG A 250 -0.32 25.34 8.55
C ARG A 250 -0.35 24.81 7.11
N VAL A 251 -1.39 25.15 6.34
CA VAL A 251 -1.46 24.88 4.88
C VAL A 251 -0.25 25.46 4.17
N ARG A 252 0.10 26.73 4.43
CA ARG A 252 1.28 27.35 3.79
C ARG A 252 2.59 26.68 4.20
N GLU A 253 2.73 26.24 5.44
CA GLU A 253 3.89 25.52 5.94
C GLU A 253 4.06 24.16 5.22
N LEU A 254 3.01 23.33 5.18
CA LEU A 254 3.03 22.04 4.49
C LEU A 254 3.27 22.22 2.98
N GLY A 255 2.66 23.23 2.36
CA GLY A 255 2.88 23.59 0.97
C GLY A 255 4.32 24.02 0.69
N TYR A 256 4.93 24.79 1.59
CA TYR A 256 6.35 25.14 1.49
C TYR A 256 7.25 23.91 1.65
N GLN A 257 6.96 23.03 2.61
CA GLN A 257 7.71 21.80 2.84
C GLN A 257 7.75 20.93 1.56
N VAL A 258 6.59 20.60 0.98
CA VAL A 258 6.54 19.73 -0.22
C VAL A 258 7.15 20.39 -1.47
N ARG A 259 7.11 21.72 -1.58
CA ARG A 259 7.78 22.44 -2.68
C ARG A 259 9.30 22.44 -2.54
N LYS A 260 9.79 22.63 -1.30
CA LYS A 260 11.23 22.66 -1.00
C LYS A 260 11.90 21.31 -1.24
N MET A 261 11.15 20.21 -1.14
CA MET A 261 11.58 18.85 -1.48
C MET A 261 11.84 18.70 -3.01
N ARG A 262 12.64 19.57 -3.63
CA ARG A 262 13.06 19.34 -5.01
C ARG A 262 14.06 18.19 -5.00
N ILE A 263 13.60 17.04 -5.47
CA ILE A 263 14.49 15.99 -5.96
C ILE A 263 15.06 16.57 -7.26
N SER A 264 16.22 17.22 -7.16
CA SER A 264 16.88 17.82 -8.33
C SER A 264 16.96 16.77 -9.43
N GLY A 265 16.33 17.06 -10.57
CA GLY A 265 16.51 16.28 -11.79
C GLY A 265 17.97 16.18 -12.23
N ASP A 266 18.83 17.07 -11.71
CA ASP A 266 20.29 17.05 -11.90
C ASP A 266 21.03 15.97 -11.10
N GLN A 267 20.36 15.22 -10.21
CA GLN A 267 20.96 14.09 -9.47
C GLN A 267 20.55 12.72 -10.02
N ILE A 268 20.26 12.60 -11.32
CA ILE A 268 20.23 11.29 -12.00
C ILE A 268 21.68 10.79 -12.25
N THR A 269 22.63 11.17 -11.40
CA THR A 269 23.97 10.57 -11.27
C THR A 269 23.92 9.58 -10.11
N GLY A 270 23.44 8.37 -10.38
CA GLY A 270 23.31 7.31 -9.39
C GLY A 270 22.98 5.98 -10.06
N ASP A 271 23.15 4.87 -9.34
CA ASP A 271 22.79 3.54 -9.82
C ASP A 271 21.27 3.41 -10.10
N ALA A 272 20.86 2.30 -10.72
CA ALA A 272 19.45 2.07 -11.06
C ALA A 272 18.52 2.12 -9.83
N VAL A 273 19.00 1.70 -8.67
CA VAL A 273 18.25 1.66 -7.41
C VAL A 273 17.98 3.09 -6.89
N ALA A 274 18.99 3.95 -6.93
CA ALA A 274 18.87 5.36 -6.58
C ALA A 274 17.87 6.09 -7.48
N LYS A 275 17.90 5.81 -8.79
CA LYS A 275 16.94 6.39 -9.75
C LYS A 275 15.49 5.98 -9.45
N VAL A 276 15.24 4.71 -9.16
CA VAL A 276 13.90 4.22 -8.78
C VAL A 276 13.44 4.87 -7.47
N ARG A 277 14.32 4.97 -6.47
CA ARG A 277 13.99 5.64 -5.19
C ARG A 277 13.63 7.11 -5.39
N ALA A 278 14.39 7.82 -6.21
CA ALA A 278 14.12 9.21 -6.56
C ALA A 278 12.78 9.36 -7.31
N ALA A 279 12.49 8.46 -8.26
CA ALA A 279 11.22 8.44 -8.98
C ALA A 279 10.02 8.19 -8.04
N LYS A 280 10.15 7.26 -7.07
CA LYS A 280 9.12 7.02 -6.04
C LYS A 280 8.82 8.28 -5.25
N ALA A 281 9.88 8.89 -4.71
CA ALA A 281 9.76 10.09 -3.90
C ALA A 281 9.16 11.26 -4.72
N GLU A 282 9.56 11.43 -5.98
CA GLU A 282 9.02 12.46 -6.85
C GLU A 282 7.55 12.25 -7.22
N ALA A 283 7.15 11.00 -7.51
CA ALA A 283 5.76 10.66 -7.78
C ALA A 283 4.87 11.03 -6.58
N TYR A 284 5.26 10.61 -5.37
CA TYR A 284 4.52 10.96 -4.16
C TYR A 284 4.51 12.46 -3.89
N ARG A 285 5.63 13.17 -4.12
CA ARG A 285 5.70 14.62 -3.95
C ARG A 285 4.73 15.35 -4.85
N ILE A 286 4.68 14.98 -6.13
CA ILE A 286 3.75 15.57 -7.10
C ILE A 286 2.31 15.27 -6.68
N SER A 287 2.00 14.03 -6.31
CA SER A 287 0.67 13.65 -5.83
C SER A 287 0.27 14.46 -4.58
N THR A 288 1.17 14.67 -3.64
CA THR A 288 0.92 15.51 -2.46
C THR A 288 0.61 16.95 -2.83
N ILE A 289 1.36 17.55 -3.78
CA ILE A 289 1.09 18.92 -4.26
C ILE A 289 -0.30 19.02 -4.89
N ILE A 290 -0.65 18.09 -5.78
CA ILE A 290 -1.94 18.07 -6.47
C ILE A 290 -3.06 17.89 -5.46
N TYR A 291 -3.01 16.83 -4.66
CA TYR A 291 -4.03 16.51 -3.66
C TYR A 291 -4.26 17.71 -2.72
N MET A 292 -3.18 18.31 -2.22
CA MET A 292 -3.25 19.47 -1.34
C MET A 292 -3.91 20.68 -2.01
N SER A 293 -3.49 21.07 -3.22
CA SER A 293 -4.09 22.19 -3.96
C SER A 293 -5.59 21.96 -4.18
N ARG A 294 -5.99 20.72 -4.48
CA ARG A 294 -7.40 20.38 -4.71
C ARG A 294 -8.23 20.42 -3.43
N VAL A 295 -7.72 19.88 -2.33
CA VAL A 295 -8.40 19.87 -1.04
C VAL A 295 -8.59 21.27 -0.46
N THR A 296 -7.55 22.11 -0.46
CA THR A 296 -7.61 23.42 0.23
C THR A 296 -8.23 24.51 -0.62
N GLY A 297 -8.12 24.42 -1.94
CA GLY A 297 -8.42 25.54 -2.84
C GLY A 297 -7.42 26.68 -2.81
N GLU A 298 -6.37 26.53 -2.02
CA GLU A 298 -5.23 27.42 -2.06
C GLU A 298 -4.19 26.78 -2.97
N PRO A 299 -3.82 27.43 -4.09
CA PRO A 299 -2.85 26.86 -5.01
C PRO A 299 -1.50 26.69 -4.29
N VAL A 300 -1.06 25.44 -4.12
CA VAL A 300 0.33 25.15 -3.70
C VAL A 300 1.28 25.53 -4.83
N VAL A 301 0.82 25.36 -6.07
CA VAL A 301 1.48 25.75 -7.31
C VAL A 301 0.44 26.46 -8.20
N PRO A 302 0.86 27.32 -9.13
CA PRO A 302 -0.06 27.90 -10.11
C PRO A 302 -0.91 26.82 -10.81
N GLU A 303 -2.19 27.09 -11.03
CA GLU A 303 -3.09 26.14 -11.71
C GLU A 303 -2.60 25.79 -13.12
N SER A 304 -1.94 26.73 -13.81
CA SER A 304 -1.27 26.51 -15.10
C SER A 304 -0.20 25.42 -15.06
N ASP A 305 0.39 25.15 -13.90
CA ASP A 305 1.49 24.22 -13.74
C ASP A 305 1.00 22.78 -13.50
N ILE A 306 -0.26 22.60 -13.07
CA ILE A 306 -0.83 21.29 -12.74
C ILE A 306 -0.71 20.29 -13.91
N PRO A 307 -1.06 20.62 -15.16
CA PRO A 307 -0.91 19.68 -16.28
C PRO A 307 0.54 19.19 -16.46
N SER A 308 1.51 20.10 -16.33
CA SER A 308 2.94 19.77 -16.44
C SER A 308 3.42 18.86 -15.31
N LEU A 309 2.89 19.06 -14.10
CA LEU A 309 3.16 18.24 -12.94
C LEU A 309 2.53 16.86 -13.07
N VAL A 310 1.28 16.75 -13.52
CA VAL A 310 0.62 15.47 -13.79
C VAL A 310 1.44 14.68 -14.80
N GLU A 311 1.83 15.30 -15.90
CA GLU A 311 2.62 14.69 -16.96
C GLU A 311 4.00 14.20 -16.46
N ARG A 312 4.68 15.02 -15.64
CA ARG A 312 5.91 14.61 -14.94
C ARG A 312 5.65 13.45 -13.96
N GLY A 313 4.57 13.51 -13.19
CA GLY A 313 4.19 12.48 -12.22
C GLY A 313 3.94 11.14 -12.88
N LEU A 314 3.22 11.11 -14.02
CA LEU A 314 2.98 9.91 -14.80
C LEU A 314 4.27 9.33 -15.38
N ARG A 315 5.23 10.17 -15.80
CA ARG A 315 6.58 9.70 -16.17
C ARG A 315 7.35 9.10 -15.02
N MET A 316 7.23 9.63 -13.80
CA MET A 316 7.88 9.03 -12.63
C MET A 316 7.19 7.73 -12.23
N ALA A 317 5.85 7.70 -12.31
CA ALA A 317 5.06 6.51 -12.08
C ALA A 317 5.47 5.38 -13.02
N SER A 318 5.83 5.65 -14.28
CA SER A 318 6.28 4.59 -15.22
C SER A 318 7.62 3.94 -14.85
N LEU A 319 8.39 4.51 -13.92
CA LEU A 319 9.71 4.02 -13.48
C LEU A 319 9.68 3.19 -12.18
N ILE A 320 8.57 3.18 -11.43
CA ILE A 320 8.49 2.57 -10.08
C ILE A 320 7.84 1.17 -10.11
N GLY A 321 7.77 0.37 -9.05
CA GLY A 321 7.09 -0.93 -9.14
C GLY A 321 5.56 -0.79 -9.23
N SER A 322 4.83 -1.79 -9.75
CA SER A 322 3.35 -1.79 -9.73
C SER A 322 2.80 -1.67 -8.31
N CYS A 323 3.54 -2.20 -7.33
CA CYS A 323 3.28 -2.16 -5.91
C CYS A 323 3.20 -0.77 -5.28
N GLU A 324 3.99 0.19 -5.79
CA GLU A 324 4.14 1.51 -5.18
C GLU A 324 3.44 2.63 -5.96
N ARG A 325 2.93 2.31 -7.16
CA ARG A 325 2.14 3.18 -8.03
C ARG A 325 0.69 3.43 -7.62
N PRO A 326 -0.05 2.59 -6.86
CA PRO A 326 -1.52 2.67 -6.81
C PRO A 326 -2.05 4.04 -6.36
N LEU A 327 -1.56 4.57 -5.24
CA LEU A 327 -2.02 5.86 -4.73
C LEU A 327 -1.56 7.04 -5.60
N PRO A 328 -0.27 7.13 -6.02
CA PRO A 328 0.14 8.16 -6.98
C PRO A 328 -0.70 8.16 -8.26
N LEU A 329 -0.97 6.98 -8.84
CA LEU A 329 -1.77 6.86 -10.06
C LEU A 329 -3.23 7.27 -9.84
N LEU A 330 -3.81 7.01 -8.67
CA LEU A 330 -5.14 7.50 -8.35
C LEU A 330 -5.20 9.03 -8.38
N ILE A 331 -4.28 9.71 -7.68
CA ILE A 331 -4.27 11.18 -7.57
C ILE A 331 -3.87 11.85 -8.89
N LEU A 332 -2.90 11.29 -9.61
CA LEU A 332 -2.49 11.81 -10.92
C LEU A 332 -3.57 11.55 -11.96
N GLY A 333 -4.19 10.37 -11.92
CA GLY A 333 -5.25 9.97 -12.84
C GLY A 333 -6.54 10.74 -12.63
N SER A 334 -6.86 11.17 -11.40
CA SER A 334 -8.02 12.03 -11.15
C SER A 334 -7.88 13.43 -11.78
N GLU A 335 -6.68 13.83 -12.20
CA GLU A 335 -6.44 15.07 -12.96
C GLU A 335 -6.41 14.86 -14.48
N ALA A 336 -6.59 13.61 -14.95
CA ALA A 336 -6.63 13.30 -16.38
C ALA A 336 -7.99 13.72 -16.98
N ARG A 337 -8.05 14.97 -17.48
CA ARG A 337 -9.25 15.56 -18.09
C ARG A 337 -9.44 15.24 -19.57
N ALA A 338 -8.37 14.86 -20.27
CA ALA A 338 -8.41 14.49 -21.69
C ALA A 338 -8.30 12.97 -21.85
N ASP A 339 -8.93 12.43 -22.90
CA ASP A 339 -8.95 11.01 -23.18
C ASP A 339 -7.55 10.43 -23.37
N GLU A 340 -6.62 11.16 -23.98
CA GLU A 340 -5.23 10.73 -24.16
C GLU A 340 -4.53 10.52 -22.81
N ALA A 341 -4.80 11.39 -21.83
CA ALA A 341 -4.26 11.28 -20.48
C ALA A 341 -4.89 10.09 -19.74
N ARG A 342 -6.21 9.87 -19.90
CA ARG A 342 -6.93 8.73 -19.32
C ARG A 342 -6.40 7.40 -19.88
N VAL A 343 -6.19 7.30 -21.19
CA VAL A 343 -5.59 6.12 -21.85
C VAL A 343 -4.21 5.83 -21.28
N ARG A 344 -3.35 6.84 -21.16
CA ARG A 344 -2.00 6.66 -20.59
C ARG A 344 -2.03 6.18 -19.14
N VAL A 345 -2.96 6.68 -18.33
CA VAL A 345 -3.16 6.20 -16.95
C VAL A 345 -3.58 4.73 -16.95
N LEU A 346 -4.52 4.34 -17.83
CA LEU A 346 -4.96 2.96 -17.97
C LEU A 346 -3.83 2.03 -18.45
N ASP A 347 -2.95 2.49 -19.34
CA ASP A 347 -1.77 1.75 -19.78
C ASP A 347 -0.80 1.49 -18.61
N LEU A 348 -0.60 2.49 -17.75
CA LEU A 348 0.21 2.35 -16.54
C LEU A 348 -0.43 1.43 -15.48
N LEU A 349 -1.75 1.26 -15.53
CA LEU A 349 -2.51 0.32 -14.70
C LEU A 349 -2.52 -1.11 -15.26
N GLY A 350 -1.99 -1.32 -16.47
CA GLY A 350 -2.00 -2.60 -17.17
C GLY A 350 -3.21 -2.76 -18.11
N ALA A 351 -2.92 -3.22 -19.33
CA ALA A 351 -3.94 -3.79 -20.20
C ALA A 351 -4.44 -5.10 -19.57
N SER A 352 -5.76 -5.27 -19.52
CA SER A 352 -6.56 -6.27 -18.78
C SER A 352 -6.23 -7.76 -19.01
N ASN A 353 -5.12 -8.12 -19.65
CA ASN A 353 -4.85 -9.45 -20.16
C ASN A 353 -3.71 -10.20 -19.45
N ASP A 354 -2.94 -9.59 -18.54
CA ASP A 354 -1.88 -10.32 -17.82
C ASP A 354 -2.43 -10.93 -16.51
N ARG A 355 -2.95 -12.17 -16.64
CA ARG A 355 -3.80 -12.88 -15.65
C ARG A 355 -3.20 -13.07 -14.23
N GLY A 356 -1.96 -12.65 -13.97
CA GLY A 356 -1.30 -12.79 -12.67
C GLY A 356 -0.80 -11.50 -12.01
N ARG A 357 -0.58 -10.40 -12.76
CA ARG A 357 0.12 -9.19 -12.26
C ARG A 357 -0.79 -8.03 -11.85
N ASP A 358 -2.06 -8.05 -12.23
CA ASP A 358 -2.96 -6.88 -12.26
C ASP A 358 -4.06 -6.84 -11.19
N ARG A 359 -3.98 -7.65 -10.13
CA ARG A 359 -5.03 -7.62 -9.08
C ARG A 359 -4.99 -6.35 -8.23
N ASP A 360 -3.81 -5.78 -8.04
CA ASP A 360 -3.52 -4.61 -7.19
C ASP A 360 -4.10 -3.32 -7.72
N LEU A 361 -4.05 -3.17 -9.05
CA LEU A 361 -4.44 -1.95 -9.75
C LEU A 361 -5.91 -1.99 -10.17
N ARG A 362 -6.60 -3.12 -10.02
CA ARG A 362 -8.03 -3.24 -10.31
C ARG A 362 -8.87 -2.28 -9.47
N SER A 363 -8.58 -2.17 -8.17
CA SER A 363 -9.30 -1.24 -7.29
C SER A 363 -9.06 0.22 -7.71
N VAL A 364 -7.81 0.57 -8.07
CA VAL A 364 -7.47 1.92 -8.56
C VAL A 364 -8.18 2.21 -9.88
N ARG A 365 -8.20 1.26 -10.80
CA ARG A 365 -8.89 1.39 -12.09
C ARG A 365 -10.37 1.65 -11.90
N TRP A 366 -11.03 0.89 -11.04
CA TRP A 366 -12.44 1.10 -10.73
C TRP A 366 -12.69 2.47 -10.10
N LEU A 367 -11.88 2.87 -9.11
CA LEU A 367 -11.99 4.20 -8.49
C LEU A 367 -11.80 5.32 -9.50
N LEU A 368 -10.83 5.22 -10.41
CA LEU A 368 -10.60 6.21 -11.45
C LEU A 368 -11.76 6.32 -12.44
N HIS A 369 -12.30 5.20 -12.91
CA HIS A 369 -13.49 5.23 -13.75
C HIS A 369 -14.65 5.92 -13.05
N ALA A 370 -14.91 5.60 -11.77
CA ALA A 370 -15.96 6.25 -11.01
C ALA A 370 -15.71 7.75 -10.83
N LEU A 371 -14.47 8.18 -10.57
CA LEU A 371 -14.11 9.60 -10.48
C LEU A 371 -14.30 10.34 -11.79
N TRP A 372 -13.85 9.77 -12.91
CA TRP A 372 -14.03 10.35 -14.23
C TRP A 372 -15.50 10.47 -14.60
N THR A 373 -16.31 9.46 -14.28
CA THR A 373 -17.77 9.55 -14.46
C THR A 373 -18.39 10.67 -13.65
N GLN A 374 -17.95 10.90 -12.40
CA GLN A 374 -18.43 12.04 -11.62
C GLN A 374 -17.99 13.38 -12.24
N ASP A 375 -16.78 13.47 -12.77
CA ASP A 375 -16.29 14.68 -13.44
C ASP A 375 -17.05 14.98 -14.74
N ASP A 376 -17.31 13.95 -15.54
CA ASP A 376 -18.05 14.07 -16.80
C ASP A 376 -19.50 14.53 -16.52
N LEU A 377 -20.18 13.91 -15.54
CA LEU A 377 -21.53 14.32 -15.11
C LEU A 377 -21.57 15.75 -14.54
N ALA A 378 -20.57 16.14 -13.74
CA ALA A 378 -20.51 17.49 -13.18
C ALA A 378 -20.31 18.56 -14.26
N SER A 379 -19.56 18.23 -15.32
CA SER A 379 -19.34 19.12 -16.46
C SER A 379 -20.59 19.34 -17.30
N ASP A 380 -21.46 18.32 -17.42
CA ASP A 380 -22.74 18.43 -18.13
C ASP A 380 -23.76 19.30 -17.37
N GLU A 381 -23.66 19.36 -16.03
CA GLU A 381 -24.61 20.08 -15.17
C GLU A 381 -24.14 21.47 -14.71
N ASP A 382 -22.98 21.96 -15.16
CA ASP A 382 -22.32 23.20 -14.68
C ASP A 382 -22.17 23.25 -13.13
N ARG A 383 -21.98 22.09 -12.49
CA ARG A 383 -21.85 21.98 -11.02
C ARG A 383 -20.40 21.78 -10.61
N GLU A 384 -19.92 22.60 -9.66
CA GLU A 384 -18.62 22.36 -9.03
C GLU A 384 -18.77 21.34 -7.89
N VAL A 385 -18.18 20.16 -8.04
CA VAL A 385 -18.12 19.14 -6.99
C VAL A 385 -16.81 19.28 -6.22
N ASP A 386 -16.88 19.49 -4.91
CA ASP A 386 -15.71 19.56 -4.04
C ASP A 386 -14.88 18.27 -4.15
N TYR A 387 -13.57 18.42 -4.30
CA TYR A 387 -12.67 17.29 -4.54
C TYR A 387 -12.67 16.26 -3.40
N LEU A 388 -12.75 16.70 -2.15
CA LEU A 388 -12.83 15.80 -1.00
C LEU A 388 -14.15 15.04 -0.97
N ASP A 389 -15.26 15.72 -1.29
CA ASP A 389 -16.58 15.09 -1.31
C ASP A 389 -16.69 14.09 -2.46
N LYS A 390 -16.15 14.42 -3.65
CA LYS A 390 -16.05 13.50 -4.78
C LYS A 390 -15.26 12.23 -4.43
N LEU A 391 -14.06 12.38 -3.87
CA LEU A 391 -13.27 11.23 -3.39
C LEU A 391 -14.02 10.44 -2.33
N SER A 392 -14.65 11.13 -1.38
CA SER A 392 -15.37 10.46 -0.30
C SER A 392 -16.54 9.64 -0.83
N TYR A 393 -17.32 10.21 -1.76
CA TYR A 393 -18.44 9.54 -2.40
C TYR A 393 -17.99 8.29 -3.15
N VAL A 394 -16.99 8.41 -4.02
CA VAL A 394 -16.48 7.28 -4.80
C VAL A 394 -15.91 6.19 -3.90
N PHE A 395 -15.14 6.53 -2.87
CA PHE A 395 -14.58 5.53 -1.95
C PHE A 395 -15.70 4.82 -1.18
N SER A 396 -16.68 5.58 -0.69
CA SER A 396 -17.82 5.07 0.08
C SER A 396 -18.77 4.19 -0.74
N SER A 397 -18.69 4.24 -2.07
CA SER A 397 -19.44 3.32 -2.93
C SER A 397 -18.86 1.88 -2.94
N SER A 398 -17.65 1.69 -2.42
CA SER A 398 -17.07 0.36 -2.17
C SER A 398 -17.52 -0.19 -0.81
N VAL A 399 -17.95 -1.46 -0.79
CA VAL A 399 -18.31 -2.20 0.43
C VAL A 399 -17.11 -2.34 1.39
N LEU A 400 -15.91 -2.47 0.82
CA LEU A 400 -14.66 -2.62 1.57
C LEU A 400 -13.81 -1.36 1.45
N VAL A 401 -12.99 -1.10 2.47
CA VAL A 401 -12.03 0.01 2.44
C VAL A 401 -11.03 -0.23 1.32
N PRO A 402 -10.89 0.68 0.34
CA PRO A 402 -9.89 0.54 -0.71
C PRO A 402 -8.49 0.38 -0.14
N HIS A 403 -7.71 -0.56 -0.64
CA HIS A 403 -6.34 -0.79 -0.20
C HIS A 403 -5.37 -0.46 -1.33
N PHE A 404 -4.48 0.51 -1.10
CA PHE A 404 -3.51 0.96 -2.10
C PHE A 404 -2.12 0.35 -1.93
N ALA A 405 -1.87 -0.39 -0.85
CA ALA A 405 -0.57 -1.01 -0.67
C ALA A 405 -0.52 -2.32 -1.45
N CYS A 406 0.69 -2.70 -1.87
CA CYS A 406 0.85 -3.83 -2.77
C CYS A 406 0.31 -5.14 -2.21
N ARG A 407 -0.29 -5.90 -3.11
CA ARG A 407 -0.57 -7.31 -3.03
C ARG A 407 0.62 -8.01 -3.70
N SER A 408 1.61 -8.42 -2.92
CA SER A 408 2.89 -8.97 -3.42
C SER A 408 2.75 -9.86 -4.67
N ALA A 409 3.46 -9.56 -5.75
CA ALA A 409 3.40 -10.34 -6.99
C ALA A 409 4.10 -11.71 -6.86
N LEU A 410 3.59 -12.63 -6.03
CA LEU A 410 4.06 -14.00 -5.96
C LEU A 410 3.59 -14.74 -7.23
N LEU A 411 4.51 -14.90 -8.18
CA LEU A 411 4.42 -15.87 -9.28
C LEU A 411 5.06 -17.18 -8.85
#